data_AF-A0A957KQR5-F1
#
_entry.id   AF-A0A957KQR5-F1
#
_cell.length_a   1.000
_cell.length_b   1.000
_cell.length_c   1.000
_cell.angle_alpha   90.00
_cell.angle_beta   90.00
_cell.angle_gamma   90.00
#
_symmetry.space_group_name_H-M   'P 1'
#
loop_
_entity.id
_entity.type
_entity.pdbx_description
1 polymer ?
#
loop_
_entity_poly.entity_id
_entity_poly.type
_entity_poly.pdbx_seq_one_letter_code
_entity_poly.pdbx_strand_id
1 'polypeptide(L)'
;GNHRYPIGFSGDTVVSWASLANQPYFTATAANVGYGWWSHDIGGHMWGVEEAELYLRWVQYGVFSPILRLHSTNNPYQDRRPWGWGPAVETPARAAMQLRHALIPYIYSMAWRNHVAGIPLVTPLYYSNPEDDDAYNCPQAYWFGSELIAAPFTAPTEADLGLSRQRVWLPDGLWFDFFTGRQYAGGWQTVYGDWSDIPVFAKAGAIVPLGPLAGWGGVENPAELTVHVFPGADGRFTLYEDDGETVGYERGAYAETPVTQTWRGDSLVLAIGPVQGDASLAPATRTYVVHLHAVAQAAVTVTRNGKGAGAEPAYDAATQMLAITVIDVKPNERVAVAVTATNGELLATEDRRVAEVRRLLHAFRLESMTKWQIDSDLPQLLSGEATLARYALTPGQQQALHHALAGTETTV
;
A
#
# COMPACT_ATOMS: atom_id res chain seq x y z
N GLY A 1 6.85 7.77 -28.46
CA GLY A 1 6.35 8.94 -29.19
C GLY A 1 4.96 9.34 -28.74
N ASN A 2 4.00 8.40 -28.73
CA ASN A 2 2.60 8.68 -28.41
C ASN A 2 2.33 9.19 -27.00
N HIS A 3 3.20 8.95 -26.00
CA HIS A 3 3.03 9.49 -24.65
C HIS A 3 2.90 11.03 -24.57
N ARG A 4 3.25 11.74 -25.64
CA ARG A 4 3.13 13.20 -25.76
C ARG A 4 1.71 13.68 -26.06
N TYR A 5 0.79 12.79 -26.47
CA TYR A 5 -0.54 13.21 -26.94
C TYR A 5 -1.68 12.43 -26.26
N PRO A 6 -1.86 11.10 -26.45
CA PRO A 6 -2.90 10.35 -25.74
C PRO A 6 -2.45 9.61 -24.48
N ILE A 7 -3.45 9.29 -23.67
CA ILE A 7 -3.45 8.19 -22.70
C ILE A 7 -3.67 6.86 -23.45
N GLY A 8 -2.88 5.84 -23.11
CA GLY A 8 -3.00 4.50 -23.69
C GLY A 8 -3.98 3.61 -22.94
N PHE A 9 -4.60 2.67 -23.65
CA PHE A 9 -5.53 1.70 -23.07
C PHE A 9 -5.34 0.30 -23.67
N SER A 10 -5.52 -0.74 -22.84
CA SER A 10 -5.28 -2.15 -23.18
C SER A 10 -6.23 -2.78 -24.20
N GLY A 11 -7.31 -2.11 -24.59
CA GLY A 11 -8.34 -2.71 -25.43
C GLY A 11 -9.32 -3.59 -24.65
N ASP A 12 -10.20 -4.24 -25.41
CA ASP A 12 -11.37 -4.98 -24.94
C ASP A 12 -10.96 -6.33 -24.30
N THR A 13 -10.72 -6.32 -23.00
CA THR A 13 -10.32 -7.52 -22.24
C THR A 13 -11.49 -8.49 -22.01
N VAL A 14 -11.21 -9.79 -22.08
CA VAL A 14 -12.21 -10.83 -21.74
C VAL A 14 -12.41 -10.88 -20.23
N VAL A 15 -13.66 -10.96 -19.74
CA VAL A 15 -13.93 -11.13 -18.29
C VAL A 15 -13.49 -12.53 -17.84
N SER A 16 -12.28 -12.63 -17.31
CA SER A 16 -11.72 -13.88 -16.78
C SER A 16 -10.57 -13.63 -15.81
N TRP A 17 -10.30 -14.60 -14.93
CA TRP A 17 -9.12 -14.59 -14.06
C TRP A 17 -7.80 -14.56 -14.83
N ALA A 18 -7.71 -15.25 -15.98
CA ALA A 18 -6.52 -15.21 -16.81
C ALA A 18 -6.23 -13.80 -17.36
N SER A 19 -7.29 -13.07 -17.75
CA SER A 19 -7.15 -11.67 -18.16
C SER A 19 -6.67 -10.79 -17.02
N LEU A 20 -7.24 -10.94 -15.82
CA LEU A 20 -6.83 -10.19 -14.63
C LEU A 20 -5.38 -10.49 -14.26
N ALA A 21 -4.97 -11.75 -14.24
CA ALA A 21 -3.59 -12.18 -13.94
C ALA A 21 -2.55 -11.58 -14.88
N ASN A 22 -2.92 -11.28 -16.13
CA ASN A 22 -2.01 -10.63 -17.08
C ASN A 22 -1.95 -9.10 -16.92
N GLN A 23 -2.95 -8.46 -16.31
CA GLN A 23 -3.02 -6.99 -16.27
C GLN A 23 -1.88 -6.32 -15.49
N PRO A 24 -1.45 -6.80 -14.30
CA PRO A 24 -0.31 -6.22 -13.59
C PRO A 24 0.95 -6.17 -14.46
N TYR A 25 1.31 -7.29 -15.09
CA TYR A 25 2.45 -7.38 -16.00
C TYR A 25 2.30 -6.41 -17.17
N PHE A 26 1.13 -6.41 -17.81
CA PHE A 26 0.91 -5.59 -19.00
C PHE A 26 0.93 -4.09 -18.69
N THR A 27 0.38 -3.71 -17.54
CA THR A 27 0.39 -2.33 -17.06
C THR A 27 1.79 -1.89 -16.64
N ALA A 28 2.55 -2.72 -15.94
CA ALA A 28 3.92 -2.39 -15.55
C ALA A 28 4.83 -2.24 -16.78
N THR A 29 4.74 -3.15 -17.73
CA THR A 29 5.58 -3.12 -18.94
C THR A 29 5.20 -2.02 -19.93
N ALA A 30 4.02 -1.40 -19.81
CA ALA A 30 3.67 -0.20 -20.57
C ALA A 30 4.66 0.96 -20.33
N ALA A 31 5.28 1.01 -19.14
CA ALA A 31 6.35 1.96 -18.82
C ALA A 31 7.56 1.84 -19.78
N ASN A 32 7.90 0.64 -20.25
CA ASN A 32 9.06 0.40 -21.14
C ASN A 32 8.93 1.10 -22.48
N VAL A 33 7.70 1.38 -22.90
CA VAL A 33 7.38 2.05 -24.17
C VAL A 33 6.85 3.47 -23.97
N GLY A 34 7.00 3.99 -22.75
CA GLY A 34 6.66 5.36 -22.36
C GLY A 34 5.18 5.60 -22.05
N TYR A 35 4.35 4.57 -21.96
CA TYR A 35 2.94 4.72 -21.55
C TYR A 35 2.82 4.71 -20.02
N GLY A 36 3.17 5.84 -19.39
CA GLY A 36 3.15 5.97 -17.93
C GLY A 36 1.76 6.09 -17.31
N TRP A 37 0.80 6.69 -18.03
CA TRP A 37 -0.62 6.73 -17.66
C TRP A 37 -1.40 5.71 -18.48
N TRP A 38 -1.20 4.43 -18.17
CA TRP A 38 -1.86 3.32 -18.83
C TRP A 38 -3.21 2.99 -18.19
N SER A 39 -4.23 2.76 -19.01
CA SER A 39 -5.57 2.33 -18.59
C SER A 39 -5.89 0.92 -19.07
N HIS A 40 -6.74 0.23 -18.33
CA HIS A 40 -7.43 -0.97 -18.77
C HIS A 40 -8.86 -0.93 -18.22
N ASP A 41 -9.72 -1.84 -18.69
CA ASP A 41 -11.10 -1.91 -18.22
C ASP A 41 -11.18 -2.69 -16.91
N ILE A 42 -11.35 -1.97 -15.79
CA ILE A 42 -11.49 -2.59 -14.47
C ILE A 42 -12.82 -3.32 -14.38
N GLY A 43 -12.75 -4.61 -14.04
CA GLY A 43 -13.85 -5.57 -14.09
C GLY A 43 -13.92 -6.36 -15.41
N GLY A 44 -13.10 -6.02 -16.41
CA GLY A 44 -13.08 -6.65 -17.73
C GLY A 44 -14.07 -6.03 -18.71
N HIS A 45 -13.85 -6.22 -20.00
CA HIS A 45 -14.64 -5.54 -21.03
C HIS A 45 -15.82 -6.36 -21.56
N MET A 46 -15.56 -7.56 -22.10
CA MET A 46 -16.52 -8.35 -22.89
C MET A 46 -16.39 -9.85 -22.63
N TRP A 47 -17.42 -10.59 -23.05
CA TRP A 47 -17.47 -12.06 -22.96
C TRP A 47 -17.15 -12.59 -21.55
N GLY A 48 -16.89 -13.89 -21.44
CA GLY A 48 -16.52 -14.50 -20.16
C GLY A 48 -17.68 -14.60 -19.16
N VAL A 49 -17.33 -14.78 -17.89
CA VAL A 49 -18.27 -14.98 -16.79
C VAL A 49 -17.96 -13.96 -15.69
N GLU A 50 -18.99 -13.20 -15.31
CA GLU A 50 -18.93 -12.29 -14.16
C GLU A 50 -18.92 -13.08 -12.86
N GLU A 51 -17.97 -12.78 -11.99
CA GLU A 51 -17.87 -13.35 -10.65
C GLU A 51 -17.65 -12.22 -9.65
N ALA A 52 -18.33 -12.29 -8.51
CA ALA A 52 -18.29 -11.26 -7.48
C ALA A 52 -16.85 -11.04 -6.97
N GLU A 53 -16.11 -12.12 -6.76
CA GLU A 53 -14.70 -12.07 -6.36
C GLU A 53 -13.80 -11.51 -7.47
N LEU A 54 -13.99 -11.94 -8.73
CA LEU A 54 -13.22 -11.45 -9.87
C LEU A 54 -13.37 -9.94 -10.02
N TYR A 55 -14.60 -9.42 -9.98
CA TYR A 55 -14.87 -7.98 -10.00
C TYR A 55 -14.13 -7.26 -8.87
N LEU A 56 -14.28 -7.75 -7.64
CA LEU A 56 -13.66 -7.15 -6.46
C LEU A 56 -12.13 -7.10 -6.58
N ARG A 57 -11.49 -8.22 -6.93
CA ARG A 57 -10.04 -8.28 -7.12
C ARG A 57 -9.55 -7.35 -8.23
N TRP A 58 -10.35 -7.18 -9.29
CA TRP A 58 -10.05 -6.22 -10.35
C TRP A 58 -10.13 -4.78 -9.87
N VAL A 59 -11.14 -4.43 -9.06
CA VAL A 59 -11.24 -3.09 -8.45
C VAL A 59 -10.04 -2.83 -7.55
N GLN A 60 -9.68 -3.78 -6.69
CA GLN A 60 -8.54 -3.67 -5.78
C GLN A 60 -7.22 -3.46 -6.53
N TYR A 61 -6.99 -4.21 -7.61
CA TYR A 61 -5.89 -3.96 -8.52
C TYR A 61 -5.95 -2.58 -9.18
N GLY A 62 -7.14 -2.16 -9.64
CA GLY A 62 -7.37 -0.88 -10.29
C GLY A 62 -7.00 0.33 -9.44
N VAL A 63 -7.16 0.25 -8.11
CA VAL A 63 -6.77 1.30 -7.16
C VAL A 63 -5.28 1.62 -7.25
N PHE A 64 -4.46 0.60 -7.50
CA PHE A 64 -3.00 0.70 -7.66
C PHE A 64 -2.56 0.72 -9.13
N SER A 65 -3.47 1.00 -10.06
CA SER A 65 -3.16 1.21 -11.48
C SER A 65 -3.02 2.71 -11.80
N PRO A 66 -2.40 3.12 -12.92
CA PRO A 66 -2.32 4.53 -13.27
C PRO A 66 -3.71 5.18 -13.39
N ILE A 67 -4.67 4.49 -13.99
CA ILE A 67 -6.03 5.02 -14.19
C ILE A 67 -7.06 4.03 -13.63
N LEU A 68 -7.86 4.49 -12.65
CA LEU A 68 -9.02 3.77 -12.13
C LEU A 68 -10.25 4.05 -13.02
N ARG A 69 -10.42 3.30 -14.12
CA ARG A 69 -11.58 3.38 -15.03
C ARG A 69 -12.34 2.05 -15.08
N LEU A 70 -13.55 2.05 -14.53
CA LEU A 70 -14.48 0.94 -14.64
C LEU A 70 -15.24 1.06 -15.96
N HIS A 71 -15.22 0.01 -16.78
CA HIS A 71 -15.82 0.03 -18.11
C HIS A 71 -16.10 -1.38 -18.61
N SER A 72 -17.09 -1.51 -19.48
CA SER A 72 -17.44 -2.76 -20.16
C SER A 72 -18.26 -2.48 -21.40
N THR A 73 -18.47 -3.52 -22.20
CA THR A 73 -19.53 -3.55 -23.20
C THR A 73 -20.87 -3.22 -22.55
N ASN A 74 -21.74 -2.52 -23.28
CA ASN A 74 -23.12 -2.27 -22.84
C ASN A 74 -23.95 -3.56 -22.89
N ASN A 75 -23.77 -4.41 -21.89
CA ASN A 75 -24.42 -5.70 -21.73
C ASN A 75 -25.12 -5.71 -20.37
N PRO A 76 -26.45 -5.94 -20.29
CA PRO A 76 -27.19 -5.93 -19.03
C PRO A 76 -26.75 -7.01 -18.03
N TYR A 77 -25.95 -7.98 -18.47
CA TYR A 77 -25.39 -9.04 -17.62
C TYR A 77 -23.96 -8.74 -17.12
N GLN A 78 -23.40 -7.56 -17.43
CA GLN A 78 -22.13 -7.09 -16.90
C GLN A 78 -22.38 -5.88 -16.00
N ASP A 79 -22.00 -5.97 -14.71
CA ASP A 79 -22.14 -4.87 -13.77
C ASP A 79 -20.78 -4.33 -13.33
N ARG A 80 -20.61 -3.01 -13.43
CA ARG A 80 -19.41 -2.31 -12.99
C ARG A 80 -19.66 -1.43 -11.78
N ARG A 81 -20.91 -1.35 -11.31
CA ARG A 81 -21.28 -0.55 -10.13
C ARG A 81 -20.94 -1.35 -8.86
N PRO A 82 -20.16 -0.80 -7.92
CA PRO A 82 -19.83 -1.51 -6.68
C PRO A 82 -21.05 -1.97 -5.88
N TRP A 83 -22.12 -1.14 -5.88
CA TRP A 83 -23.40 -1.43 -5.21
C TRP A 83 -24.33 -2.35 -6.01
N GLY A 84 -23.95 -2.74 -7.23
CA GLY A 84 -24.64 -3.80 -7.98
C GLY A 84 -24.38 -5.19 -7.39
N TRP A 85 -23.35 -5.29 -6.54
CA TRP A 85 -22.97 -6.48 -5.81
C TRP A 85 -23.46 -6.42 -4.37
N GLY A 86 -23.72 -7.58 -3.75
CA GLY A 86 -24.13 -7.63 -2.35
C GLY A 86 -23.07 -7.05 -1.39
N PRO A 87 -23.41 -6.83 -0.10
CA PRO A 87 -22.57 -6.11 0.86
C PRO A 87 -21.15 -6.67 1.03
N ALA A 88 -20.98 -7.98 0.82
CA ALA A 88 -19.69 -8.66 0.87
C ALA A 88 -18.67 -8.17 -0.18
N VAL A 89 -19.14 -7.62 -1.31
CA VAL A 89 -18.30 -6.99 -2.34
C VAL A 89 -18.35 -5.48 -2.25
N GLU A 90 -19.54 -4.91 -2.06
CA GLU A 90 -19.70 -3.45 -2.02
C GLU A 90 -18.82 -2.81 -0.95
N THR A 91 -18.73 -3.41 0.24
CA THR A 91 -17.97 -2.87 1.38
C THR A 91 -16.47 -2.79 1.07
N PRO A 92 -15.77 -3.88 0.71
CA PRO A 92 -14.35 -3.80 0.36
C PRO A 92 -14.09 -3.02 -0.94
N ALA A 93 -14.98 -3.08 -1.94
CA ALA A 93 -14.83 -2.28 -3.16
C ALA A 93 -14.92 -0.77 -2.87
N ARG A 94 -15.88 -0.35 -2.03
CA ARG A 94 -16.01 1.03 -1.57
C ARG A 94 -14.77 1.49 -0.82
N ALA A 95 -14.30 0.69 0.14
CA ALA A 95 -13.09 1.02 0.89
C ALA A 95 -11.87 1.19 -0.03
N ALA A 96 -11.70 0.30 -1.01
CA ALA A 96 -10.62 0.39 -1.99
C ALA A 96 -10.74 1.66 -2.86
N MET A 97 -11.94 2.01 -3.34
CA MET A 97 -12.15 3.22 -4.12
C MET A 97 -11.96 4.51 -3.31
N GLN A 98 -12.33 4.52 -2.03
CA GLN A 98 -12.04 5.64 -1.13
C GLN A 98 -10.55 5.77 -0.85
N LEU A 99 -9.83 4.65 -0.73
CA LEU A 99 -8.37 4.66 -0.65
C LEU A 99 -7.73 5.25 -1.91
N ARG A 100 -8.22 4.91 -3.11
CA ARG A 100 -7.74 5.52 -4.36
C ARG A 100 -7.84 7.05 -4.30
N HIS A 101 -8.96 7.55 -3.79
CA HIS A 101 -9.19 8.98 -3.65
C HIS A 101 -8.25 9.60 -2.61
N ALA A 102 -8.10 8.98 -1.44
CA ALA A 102 -7.14 9.43 -0.43
C ALA A 102 -5.70 9.43 -0.95
N LEU A 103 -5.33 8.54 -1.87
CA LEU A 103 -4.00 8.49 -2.47
C LEU A 103 -3.71 9.62 -3.48
N ILE A 104 -4.65 10.51 -3.80
CA ILE A 104 -4.45 11.59 -4.78
C ILE A 104 -3.17 12.41 -4.52
N PRO A 105 -2.87 12.90 -3.29
CA PRO A 105 -1.64 13.66 -3.05
C PRO A 105 -0.36 12.89 -3.41
N TYR A 106 -0.32 11.59 -3.08
CA TYR A 106 0.77 10.70 -3.46
C TYR A 106 0.86 10.52 -4.98
N ILE A 107 -0.25 10.11 -5.60
CA ILE A 107 -0.34 9.81 -7.03
C ILE A 107 -0.02 11.04 -7.87
N TYR A 108 -0.50 12.21 -7.48
CA TYR A 108 -0.30 13.48 -8.18
C TYR A 108 1.15 13.96 -8.06
N SER A 109 1.80 13.73 -6.92
CA SER A 109 3.25 13.93 -6.80
C SER A 109 4.05 12.98 -7.70
N MET A 110 3.59 11.74 -7.90
CA MET A 110 4.19 10.83 -8.88
C MET A 110 3.87 11.23 -10.33
N ALA A 111 2.75 11.92 -10.58
CA ALA A 111 2.44 12.53 -11.88
C ALA A 111 3.47 13.59 -12.23
N TRP A 112 3.79 14.46 -11.27
CA TRP A 112 4.84 15.45 -11.41
C TRP A 112 6.20 14.79 -11.66
N ARG A 113 6.55 13.75 -10.89
CA ARG A 113 7.77 12.95 -11.13
C ARG A 113 7.83 12.40 -12.55
N ASN A 114 6.72 11.87 -13.07
CA ASN A 114 6.65 11.39 -14.44
C ASN A 114 6.83 12.53 -15.45
N HIS A 115 6.27 13.71 -15.19
CA HIS A 115 6.42 14.89 -16.03
C HIS A 115 7.89 15.38 -16.09
N VAL A 116 8.54 15.57 -14.94
CA VAL A 116 9.89 16.18 -14.89
C VAL A 116 11.03 15.20 -15.13
N ALA A 117 10.88 13.93 -14.72
CA ALA A 117 11.93 12.93 -14.77
C ALA A 117 11.63 11.76 -15.72
N GLY A 118 10.42 11.68 -16.28
CA GLY A 118 10.03 10.59 -17.17
C GLY A 118 9.89 9.23 -16.47
N ILE A 119 9.73 9.21 -15.13
CA ILE A 119 9.56 7.99 -14.33
C ILE A 119 8.07 7.82 -14.00
N PRO A 120 7.37 6.86 -14.62
CA PRO A 120 5.93 6.63 -14.40
C PRO A 120 5.55 6.33 -12.95
N LEU A 121 4.26 6.44 -12.66
CA LEU A 121 3.69 5.98 -11.39
C LEU A 121 3.92 4.47 -11.23
N VAL A 122 3.56 3.68 -12.24
CA VAL A 122 3.73 2.22 -12.21
C VAL A 122 4.96 1.82 -13.01
N THR A 123 5.90 1.11 -12.39
CA THR A 123 7.08 0.58 -13.08
C THR A 123 7.37 -0.86 -12.68
N PRO A 124 7.95 -1.69 -13.57
CA PRO A 124 8.37 -3.04 -13.24
C PRO A 124 9.46 -3.06 -12.15
N LEU A 125 9.55 -4.14 -11.37
CA LEU A 125 10.54 -4.24 -10.29
C LEU A 125 11.99 -4.19 -10.81
N TYR A 126 12.25 -4.71 -12.01
CA TYR A 126 13.57 -4.67 -12.63
C TYR A 126 14.07 -3.27 -12.99
N TYR A 127 13.24 -2.22 -12.92
CA TYR A 127 13.73 -0.84 -13.09
C TYR A 127 14.70 -0.42 -11.98
N SER A 128 14.47 -0.87 -10.74
CA SER A 128 15.37 -0.62 -9.61
C SER A 128 16.36 -1.76 -9.36
N ASN A 129 16.07 -2.95 -9.91
CA ASN A 129 16.84 -4.17 -9.68
C ASN A 129 17.15 -4.89 -11.01
N PRO A 130 17.88 -4.25 -11.95
CA PRO A 130 18.08 -4.80 -13.29
C PRO A 130 19.02 -6.01 -13.34
N GLU A 131 19.86 -6.21 -12.32
CA GLU A 131 20.80 -7.32 -12.24
C GLU A 131 20.25 -8.52 -11.45
N ASP A 132 19.00 -8.43 -10.98
CA ASP A 132 18.37 -9.47 -10.19
C ASP A 132 17.28 -10.20 -11.00
N ASP A 133 17.52 -11.47 -11.31
CA ASP A 133 16.58 -12.31 -12.07
C ASP A 133 15.21 -12.42 -11.39
N ASP A 134 15.14 -12.37 -10.06
CA ASP A 134 13.87 -12.45 -9.34
C ASP A 134 12.96 -11.25 -9.63
N ALA A 135 13.53 -10.08 -9.89
CA ALA A 135 12.78 -8.88 -10.30
C ALA A 135 12.06 -9.06 -11.65
N TYR A 136 12.57 -9.94 -12.52
CA TYR A 136 11.93 -10.33 -13.79
C TYR A 136 10.93 -11.47 -13.61
N ASN A 137 11.14 -12.33 -12.61
CA ASN A 137 10.32 -13.50 -12.32
C ASN A 137 9.10 -13.21 -11.42
N CYS A 138 8.86 -11.95 -11.06
CA CYS A 138 7.67 -11.50 -10.31
C CYS A 138 6.79 -10.51 -11.12
N PRO A 139 6.28 -10.89 -12.30
CA PRO A 139 5.56 -9.98 -13.21
C PRO A 139 4.22 -9.46 -12.67
N GLN A 140 3.68 -10.08 -11.62
CA GLN A 140 2.44 -9.69 -10.95
C GLN A 140 2.62 -8.54 -9.95
N ALA A 141 3.86 -8.26 -9.53
CA ALA A 141 4.18 -7.18 -8.61
C ALA A 141 4.90 -6.04 -9.34
N TYR A 142 4.71 -4.82 -8.85
CA TYR A 142 5.27 -3.63 -9.48
C TYR A 142 5.42 -2.51 -8.46
N TRP A 143 6.33 -1.58 -8.75
CA TRP A 143 6.41 -0.33 -8.02
C TRP A 143 5.18 0.52 -8.31
N PHE A 144 4.53 1.00 -7.25
CA PHE A 144 3.52 2.04 -7.29
C PHE A 144 4.09 3.31 -6.65
N GLY A 145 4.58 4.21 -7.49
CA GLY A 145 5.28 5.42 -7.09
C GLY A 145 6.74 5.16 -6.75
N SER A 146 7.26 5.80 -5.70
CA SER A 146 8.64 5.61 -5.19
C SER A 146 8.70 4.80 -3.90
N GLU A 147 7.55 4.57 -3.26
CA GLU A 147 7.49 4.16 -1.86
C GLU A 147 6.85 2.78 -1.67
N LEU A 148 5.99 2.37 -2.61
CA LEU A 148 5.14 1.19 -2.47
C LEU A 148 5.43 0.16 -3.58
N ILE A 149 5.38 -1.13 -3.23
CA ILE A 149 5.19 -2.24 -4.17
C ILE A 149 3.77 -2.76 -4.00
N ALA A 150 3.02 -2.87 -5.09
CA ALA A 150 1.70 -3.49 -5.10
C ALA A 150 1.78 -4.90 -5.72
N ALA A 151 1.12 -5.87 -5.11
CA ALA A 151 1.06 -7.26 -5.57
C ALA A 151 -0.38 -7.80 -5.45
N PRO A 152 -1.33 -7.31 -6.27
CA PRO A 152 -2.75 -7.64 -6.15
C PRO A 152 -3.00 -9.16 -6.24
N PHE A 153 -4.04 -9.65 -5.56
CA PHE A 153 -4.53 -11.01 -5.78
C PHE A 153 -5.20 -11.10 -7.15
N THR A 154 -4.71 -12.00 -8.00
CA THR A 154 -5.22 -12.19 -9.36
C THR A 154 -5.66 -13.63 -9.65
N ALA A 155 -5.95 -14.38 -8.60
CA ALA A 155 -6.49 -15.74 -8.66
C ALA A 155 -7.64 -15.87 -7.65
N PRO A 156 -8.58 -16.81 -7.88
CA PRO A 156 -9.67 -17.07 -6.94
C PRO A 156 -9.16 -17.49 -5.56
N THR A 157 -9.99 -17.26 -4.54
CA THR A 157 -9.80 -17.78 -3.18
C THR A 157 -9.63 -19.30 -3.20
N GLU A 158 -8.61 -19.80 -2.50
CA GLU A 158 -8.37 -21.25 -2.37
C GLU A 158 -9.41 -21.85 -1.41
N ALA A 159 -10.19 -22.81 -1.89
CA ALA A 159 -11.40 -23.30 -1.19
C ALA A 159 -11.12 -23.96 0.18
N ASP A 160 -9.94 -24.52 0.38
CA ASP A 160 -9.49 -25.14 1.64
C ASP A 160 -8.91 -24.10 2.62
N LEU A 161 -8.29 -23.04 2.10
CA LEU A 161 -7.76 -21.93 2.90
C LEU A 161 -8.83 -20.92 3.29
N GLY A 162 -9.84 -20.70 2.44
CA GLY A 162 -10.75 -19.57 2.55
C GLY A 162 -10.05 -18.21 2.32
N LEU A 163 -8.83 -18.22 1.77
CA LEU A 163 -8.02 -17.03 1.49
C LEU A 163 -7.47 -17.07 0.06
N SER A 164 -7.24 -15.89 -0.52
CA SER A 164 -6.40 -15.75 -1.70
C SER A 164 -4.93 -15.85 -1.30
N ARG A 165 -4.10 -16.38 -2.20
CA ARG A 165 -2.65 -16.50 -2.03
C ARG A 165 -1.91 -15.84 -3.18
N GLN A 166 -0.82 -15.15 -2.87
CA GLN A 166 0.06 -14.56 -3.88
C GLN A 166 1.52 -14.72 -3.44
N ARG A 167 2.41 -15.02 -4.39
CA ARG A 167 3.86 -14.90 -4.16
C ARG A 167 4.31 -13.54 -4.62
N VAL A 168 5.16 -12.89 -3.84
CA VAL A 168 5.75 -11.59 -4.17
C VAL A 168 7.23 -11.65 -3.87
N TRP A 169 8.04 -11.09 -4.75
CA TRP A 169 9.44 -10.84 -4.48
C TRP A 169 9.59 -9.39 -4.05
N LEU A 170 10.25 -9.17 -2.91
CA LEU A 170 10.60 -7.86 -2.41
C LEU A 170 12.12 -7.67 -2.58
N PRO A 171 12.59 -6.53 -3.09
CA PRO A 171 14.01 -6.21 -3.11
C PRO A 171 14.65 -6.30 -1.73
N ASP A 172 15.96 -6.53 -1.69
CA ASP A 172 16.73 -6.50 -0.45
C ASP A 172 16.44 -5.25 0.39
N GLY A 173 16.15 -5.49 1.68
CA GLY A 173 15.79 -4.44 2.63
C GLY A 173 14.66 -4.85 3.56
N LEU A 174 14.22 -3.88 4.37
CA LEU A 174 13.07 -4.01 5.26
C LEU A 174 11.84 -3.41 4.59
N TRP A 175 10.74 -4.15 4.63
CA TRP A 175 9.46 -3.82 4.04
C TRP A 175 8.34 -3.95 5.07
N PHE A 176 7.23 -3.28 4.81
CA PHE A 176 6.08 -3.26 5.69
C PHE A 176 4.82 -3.44 4.87
N ASP A 177 3.89 -4.30 5.31
CA ASP A 177 2.52 -4.21 4.83
C ASP A 177 1.98 -2.80 5.11
N PHE A 178 1.51 -2.13 4.06
CA PHE A 178 1.13 -0.71 4.10
C PHE A 178 -0.02 -0.43 5.06
N PHE A 179 -0.90 -1.40 5.29
CA PHE A 179 -2.12 -1.23 6.08
C PHE A 179 -1.91 -1.60 7.55
N THR A 180 -1.14 -2.66 7.81
CA THR A 180 -1.00 -3.28 9.13
C THR A 180 0.33 -3.00 9.80
N GLY A 181 1.32 -2.49 9.05
CA GLY A 181 2.69 -2.32 9.53
C GLY A 181 3.43 -3.65 9.76
N ARG A 182 2.90 -4.78 9.31
CA ARG A 182 3.61 -6.07 9.42
C ARG A 182 4.93 -5.99 8.65
N GLN A 183 6.03 -6.31 9.32
CA GLN A 183 7.37 -6.29 8.73
C GLN A 183 7.61 -7.50 7.83
N TYR A 184 8.37 -7.31 6.75
CA TYR A 184 8.86 -8.32 5.82
C TYR A 184 10.32 -8.07 5.50
N ALA A 185 11.11 -9.14 5.38
CA ALA A 185 12.43 -9.07 4.78
C ALA A 185 12.34 -9.07 3.24
N GLY A 186 13.44 -8.70 2.58
CA GLY A 186 13.63 -8.92 1.16
C GLY A 186 13.55 -10.41 0.77
N GLY A 187 13.51 -10.67 -0.53
CA GLY A 187 13.34 -11.99 -1.12
C GLY A 187 11.88 -12.38 -1.33
N TRP A 188 11.67 -13.68 -1.58
CA TRP A 188 10.36 -14.24 -1.90
C TRP A 188 9.50 -14.40 -0.65
N GLN A 189 8.35 -13.72 -0.66
CA GLN A 189 7.30 -13.82 0.36
C GLN A 189 6.07 -14.51 -0.23
N THR A 190 5.32 -15.20 0.63
CA THR A 190 3.97 -15.69 0.30
C THR A 190 2.97 -14.98 1.20
N VAL A 191 2.01 -14.30 0.60
CA VAL A 191 0.97 -13.55 1.32
C VAL A 191 -0.40 -14.17 1.13
N TYR A 192 -1.21 -14.05 2.18
CA TYR A 192 -2.55 -14.60 2.27
C TYR A 192 -3.53 -13.53 2.71
N GLY A 193 -4.64 -13.37 2.01
CA GLY A 193 -5.60 -12.33 2.32
C GLY A 193 -7.03 -12.70 1.96
N ASP A 194 -7.97 -12.15 2.72
CA ASP A 194 -9.40 -12.26 2.44
C ASP A 194 -9.84 -11.19 1.43
N TRP A 195 -11.15 -11.05 1.24
CA TRP A 195 -11.74 -10.13 0.27
C TRP A 195 -11.50 -8.64 0.59
N SER A 196 -11.09 -8.31 1.80
CA SER A 196 -10.75 -6.95 2.23
C SER A 196 -9.28 -6.60 2.00
N ASP A 197 -8.42 -7.61 1.85
CA ASP A 197 -6.97 -7.43 1.78
C ASP A 197 -6.49 -7.10 0.37
N ILE A 198 -5.57 -6.14 0.28
CA ILE A 198 -4.83 -5.77 -0.94
C ILE A 198 -3.34 -5.79 -0.60
N PRO A 199 -2.52 -6.72 -1.13
CA PRO A 199 -1.11 -6.77 -0.77
C PRO A 199 -0.35 -5.56 -1.32
N VAL A 200 0.10 -4.69 -0.43
CA VAL A 200 0.88 -3.48 -0.73
C VAL A 200 1.95 -3.32 0.32
N PHE A 201 3.19 -3.11 -0.13
CA PHE A 201 4.37 -3.09 0.72
C PHE A 201 5.07 -1.74 0.65
N ALA A 202 5.19 -1.06 1.78
CA ALA A 202 5.99 0.14 1.90
C ALA A 202 7.44 -0.23 2.25
N LYS A 203 8.40 0.38 1.57
CA LYS A 203 9.83 0.20 1.93
C LYS A 203 10.15 0.92 3.24
N ALA A 204 11.18 0.48 3.95
CA ALA A 204 11.77 1.27 5.03
C ALA A 204 12.17 2.67 4.53
N GLY A 205 11.83 3.71 5.31
CA GLY A 205 11.99 5.10 4.89
C GLY A 205 10.82 5.67 4.09
N ALA A 206 9.78 4.88 3.79
CA ALA A 206 8.64 5.34 3.01
C ALA A 206 7.86 6.45 3.72
N ILE A 207 7.48 7.47 2.95
CA ILE A 207 6.63 8.59 3.34
C ILE A 207 5.51 8.71 2.31
N VAL A 208 4.27 8.44 2.72
CA VAL A 208 3.11 8.35 1.82
C VAL A 208 2.01 9.28 2.31
N PRO A 209 1.83 10.48 1.73
CA PRO A 209 0.75 11.38 2.09
C PRO A 209 -0.57 10.97 1.44
N LEU A 210 -1.61 10.90 2.27
CA LEU A 210 -2.99 10.67 1.88
C LEU A 210 -3.82 11.91 2.23
N GLY A 211 -4.76 12.26 1.35
CA GLY A 211 -5.84 13.18 1.64
C GLY A 211 -6.95 12.50 2.46
N PRO A 212 -8.00 13.24 2.85
CA PRO A 212 -9.11 12.70 3.60
C PRO A 212 -9.91 11.68 2.78
N LEU A 213 -10.59 10.75 3.46
CA LEU A 213 -11.57 9.87 2.83
C LEU A 213 -12.78 10.70 2.38
N ALA A 214 -12.86 11.01 1.09
CA ALA A 214 -13.97 11.76 0.53
C ALA A 214 -15.10 10.84 0.02
N GLY A 215 -16.34 11.34 0.09
CA GLY A 215 -17.48 10.70 -0.58
C GLY A 215 -17.58 11.09 -2.06
N TRP A 216 -17.51 12.39 -2.36
CA TRP A 216 -17.53 12.95 -3.72
C TRP A 216 -16.77 14.28 -3.74
N GLY A 217 -16.16 14.64 -4.87
CA GLY A 217 -15.33 15.84 -4.98
C GLY A 217 -14.02 15.69 -4.21
N GLY A 218 -13.55 16.75 -3.54
CA GLY A 218 -12.39 16.68 -2.65
C GLY A 218 -11.04 16.43 -3.36
N VAL A 219 -10.93 16.81 -4.62
CA VAL A 219 -9.69 16.70 -5.42
C VAL A 219 -8.80 17.94 -5.31
N GLU A 220 -9.30 18.98 -4.64
CA GLU A 220 -8.54 20.18 -4.28
C GLU A 220 -7.37 19.85 -3.35
N ASN A 221 -6.38 20.74 -3.29
CA ASN A 221 -5.25 20.61 -2.36
C ASN A 221 -5.76 20.52 -0.91
N PRO A 222 -5.50 19.41 -0.20
CA PRO A 222 -6.22 19.11 1.03
C PRO A 222 -5.67 19.91 2.22
N ALA A 223 -6.60 20.45 3.02
CA ALA A 223 -6.28 21.12 4.29
C ALA A 223 -5.90 20.14 5.41
N GLU A 224 -6.11 18.84 5.21
CA GLU A 224 -5.66 17.78 6.11
C GLU A 224 -4.93 16.69 5.32
N LEU A 225 -3.75 16.30 5.78
CA LEU A 225 -2.99 15.19 5.23
C LEU A 225 -2.70 14.16 6.31
N THR A 226 -3.01 12.90 6.03
CA THR A 226 -2.50 11.77 6.77
C THR A 226 -1.19 11.33 6.14
N VAL A 227 -0.07 11.47 6.84
CA VAL A 227 1.25 11.08 6.34
C VAL A 227 1.62 9.73 6.96
N HIS A 228 1.55 8.67 6.15
CA HIS A 228 2.01 7.34 6.56
C HIS A 228 3.54 7.29 6.47
N VAL A 229 4.18 6.87 7.56
CA VAL A 229 5.63 6.92 7.74
C VAL A 229 6.11 5.54 8.21
N PHE A 230 7.13 5.00 7.53
CA PHE A 230 7.66 3.67 7.81
C PHE A 230 9.15 3.76 8.23
N PRO A 231 9.50 3.30 9.44
CA PRO A 231 10.85 3.41 10.00
C PRO A 231 11.87 2.48 9.30
N GLY A 232 13.11 2.49 9.79
CA GLY A 232 14.16 1.54 9.36
C GLY A 232 15.19 2.09 8.37
N ALA A 233 14.92 3.23 7.73
CA ALA A 233 15.88 3.91 6.85
C ALA A 233 15.59 5.42 6.76
N ASP A 234 16.56 6.19 6.28
CA ASP A 234 16.33 7.58 5.88
C ASP A 234 15.39 7.61 4.65
N GLY A 235 14.54 8.64 4.57
CA GLY A 235 13.50 8.76 3.56
C GLY A 235 13.32 10.19 3.09
N ARG A 236 12.88 10.36 1.84
CA ARG A 236 12.47 11.67 1.32
C ARG A 236 11.25 11.52 0.41
N PHE A 237 10.37 12.49 0.51
CA PHE A 237 9.25 12.68 -0.40
C PHE A 237 9.05 14.17 -0.67
N THR A 238 8.63 14.53 -1.88
CA THR A 238 8.22 15.90 -2.20
C THR A 238 6.75 15.87 -2.56
N LEU A 239 5.93 16.50 -1.73
CA LEU A 239 4.52 16.72 -2.06
C LEU A 239 4.43 17.85 -3.09
N TYR A 240 3.84 17.55 -4.24
CA TYR A 240 3.58 18.51 -5.31
C TYR A 240 2.11 18.90 -5.32
N GLU A 241 1.86 20.20 -5.48
CA GLU A 241 0.51 20.78 -5.52
C GLU A 241 0.46 21.88 -6.60
N ASP A 242 -0.59 21.89 -7.41
CA ASP A 242 -0.92 22.99 -8.33
C ASP A 242 -2.44 23.18 -8.39
N ASP A 243 -2.96 23.86 -9.42
CA ASP A 243 -4.41 24.09 -9.58
C ASP A 243 -5.19 22.86 -10.08
N GLY A 244 -4.51 21.77 -10.47
CA GLY A 244 -5.13 20.53 -10.94
C GLY A 244 -5.79 20.60 -12.32
N GLU A 245 -5.81 21.76 -12.97
CA GLU A 245 -6.66 22.00 -14.15
C GLU A 245 -5.90 22.61 -15.33
N THR A 246 -4.97 23.55 -15.08
CA THR A 246 -4.34 24.34 -16.13
C THR A 246 -2.89 23.91 -16.40
N VAL A 247 -2.31 24.42 -17.49
CA VAL A 247 -0.86 24.32 -17.75
C VAL A 247 -0.07 25.43 -17.03
N GLY A 248 -0.55 25.89 -15.87
CA GLY A 248 0.11 26.90 -15.03
C GLY A 248 1.50 26.45 -14.56
N TYR A 249 1.64 25.15 -14.28
CA TYR A 249 2.89 24.54 -13.84
C TYR A 249 4.06 24.79 -14.81
N GLU A 250 3.81 24.88 -16.12
CA GLU A 250 4.84 25.18 -17.14
C GLU A 250 5.47 26.57 -16.96
N ARG A 251 4.75 27.48 -16.28
CA ARG A 251 5.20 28.84 -15.94
C ARG A 251 5.63 28.98 -14.49
N GLY A 252 5.75 27.87 -13.76
CA GLY A 252 6.16 27.87 -12.35
C GLY A 252 5.02 28.08 -11.35
N ALA A 253 3.75 28.00 -11.76
CA ALA A 253 2.61 28.04 -10.84
C ALA A 253 2.38 26.65 -10.21
N TYR A 254 3.27 26.28 -9.29
CA TYR A 254 3.17 25.08 -8.47
C TYR A 254 3.83 25.28 -7.11
N ALA A 255 3.49 24.42 -6.17
CA ALA A 255 4.03 24.36 -4.82
C ALA A 255 4.67 22.99 -4.56
N GLU A 256 5.82 22.99 -3.88
CA GLU A 256 6.51 21.78 -3.43
C GLU A 256 6.78 21.83 -1.93
N THR A 257 6.37 20.79 -1.21
CA THR A 257 6.65 20.64 0.22
C THR A 257 7.58 19.44 0.44
N PRO A 258 8.86 19.67 0.80
CA PRO A 258 9.79 18.57 1.07
C PRO A 258 9.48 17.94 2.43
N VAL A 259 9.36 16.61 2.46
CA VAL A 259 9.21 15.81 3.67
C VAL A 259 10.38 14.83 3.75
N THR A 260 11.03 14.78 4.90
CA THR A 260 12.20 13.92 5.12
C THR A 260 12.05 13.14 6.40
N GLN A 261 12.51 11.89 6.38
CA GLN A 261 12.65 11.03 7.54
C GLN A 261 14.14 10.80 7.77
N THR A 262 14.56 10.95 9.02
CA THR A 262 15.91 10.63 9.47
C THR A 262 15.82 9.55 10.54
N TRP A 263 16.43 8.39 10.29
CA TRP A 263 16.36 7.19 11.13
C TRP A 263 17.69 6.91 11.83
N ARG A 264 17.64 6.59 13.13
CA ARG A 264 18.85 6.30 13.93
C ARG A 264 18.76 4.99 14.72
N GLY A 265 17.69 4.22 14.57
CA GLY A 265 17.45 2.95 15.28
C GLY A 265 16.60 3.14 16.52
N ASP A 266 17.06 3.96 17.47
CA ASP A 266 16.33 4.31 18.70
C ASP A 266 15.41 5.53 18.52
N SER A 267 15.54 6.23 17.40
CA SER A 267 14.86 7.49 17.15
C SER A 267 14.64 7.76 15.67
N LEU A 268 13.60 8.55 15.41
CA LEU A 268 13.18 8.99 14.11
C LEU A 268 12.82 10.47 14.16
N VAL A 269 13.26 11.24 13.16
CA VAL A 269 12.79 12.62 12.95
C VAL A 269 12.13 12.72 11.59
N LEU A 270 10.84 13.03 11.58
CA LEU A 270 10.12 13.44 10.39
C LEU A 270 10.11 14.96 10.32
N ALA A 271 10.73 15.54 9.29
CA ALA A 271 10.73 16.97 9.03
C ALA A 271 9.90 17.31 7.79
N ILE A 272 8.86 18.12 7.98
CA ILE A 272 8.05 18.74 6.93
C ILE A 272 8.58 20.16 6.75
N GLY A 273 9.18 20.43 5.59
CA GLY A 273 9.71 21.74 5.26
C GLY A 273 8.63 22.76 4.91
N PRO A 274 9.00 24.04 4.79
CA PRO A 274 8.10 25.06 4.27
C PRO A 274 7.81 24.77 2.79
N VAL A 275 6.64 25.22 2.33
CA VAL A 275 6.23 25.22 0.94
C VAL A 275 7.20 26.08 0.12
N GLN A 276 7.66 25.53 -0.99
CA GLN A 276 8.52 26.17 -1.99
C GLN A 276 7.69 26.44 -3.25
N GLY A 277 8.04 27.48 -4.01
CA GLY A 277 7.27 27.90 -5.18
C GLY A 277 6.10 28.81 -4.82
N ASP A 278 4.97 28.64 -5.51
CA ASP A 278 3.76 29.44 -5.30
C ASP A 278 2.94 28.92 -4.12
N ALA A 279 3.24 29.45 -2.93
CA ALA A 279 2.56 29.08 -1.69
C ALA A 279 1.05 29.39 -1.69
N SER A 280 0.51 30.15 -2.64
CA SER A 280 -0.93 30.40 -2.74
C SER A 280 -1.73 29.19 -3.22
N LEU A 281 -1.05 28.19 -3.79
CA LEU A 281 -1.62 26.92 -4.22
C LEU A 281 -1.77 25.92 -3.06
N ALA A 282 -1.08 26.15 -1.94
CA ALA A 282 -1.30 25.41 -0.71
C ALA A 282 -2.42 26.08 0.14
N PRO A 283 -3.19 25.32 0.94
CA PRO A 283 -4.12 25.87 1.92
C PRO A 283 -3.43 26.84 2.89
N ALA A 284 -4.16 27.87 3.31
CA ALA A 284 -3.65 28.89 4.23
C ALA A 284 -3.13 28.30 5.56
N THR A 285 -3.76 27.21 6.01
CA THR A 285 -3.27 26.35 7.08
C THR A 285 -3.54 24.89 6.73
N ARG A 286 -2.69 23.99 7.24
CA ARG A 286 -2.82 22.55 7.06
C ARG A 286 -2.68 21.80 8.37
N THR A 287 -3.49 20.76 8.53
CA THR A 287 -3.34 19.74 9.56
C THR A 287 -2.55 18.56 9.00
N TYR A 288 -1.52 18.11 9.72
CA TYR A 288 -0.81 16.87 9.43
C TYR A 288 -1.11 15.84 10.51
N VAL A 289 -1.64 14.69 10.12
CA VAL A 289 -1.79 13.50 10.97
C VAL A 289 -0.69 12.52 10.57
N VAL A 290 0.37 12.43 11.37
CA VAL A 290 1.48 11.51 11.09
C VAL A 290 1.14 10.15 11.66
N HIS A 291 1.03 9.13 10.80
CA HIS A 291 0.91 7.73 11.20
C HIS A 291 2.26 7.04 11.07
N LEU A 292 2.93 6.82 12.19
CA LEU A 292 4.18 6.09 12.23
C LEU A 292 3.89 4.61 12.52
N HIS A 293 4.16 3.75 11.54
CA HIS A 293 3.85 2.32 11.59
C HIS A 293 4.97 1.50 12.21
N ALA A 294 4.62 0.35 12.78
CA ALA A 294 5.56 -0.66 13.26
C ALA A 294 6.57 -0.11 14.29
N VAL A 295 6.14 0.78 15.17
CA VAL A 295 6.99 1.35 16.24
C VAL A 295 6.48 0.95 17.60
N ALA A 296 7.40 0.84 18.56
CA ALA A 296 7.05 0.71 19.96
C ALA A 296 6.48 2.04 20.50
N GLN A 297 5.85 1.97 21.68
CA GLN A 297 5.45 3.18 22.38
C GLN A 297 6.67 4.06 22.71
N ALA A 298 6.59 5.32 22.28
CA ALA A 298 7.72 6.23 22.23
C ALA A 298 7.39 7.62 22.78
N ALA A 299 8.41 8.37 23.18
CA ALA A 299 8.30 9.77 23.52
C ALA A 299 8.23 10.61 22.23
N VAL A 300 7.35 11.61 22.21
CA VAL A 300 7.14 12.48 21.04
C VAL A 300 7.46 13.92 21.42
N THR A 301 8.25 14.58 20.58
CA THR A 301 8.48 16.02 20.64
C THR A 301 8.19 16.62 19.26
N VAL A 302 7.34 17.66 19.24
CA VAL A 302 7.04 18.41 18.01
C VAL A 302 7.59 19.82 18.14
N THR A 303 8.26 20.28 17.07
CA THR A 303 8.69 21.67 16.95
C THR A 303 8.15 22.32 15.69
N ARG A 304 7.84 23.62 15.78
CA ARG A 304 7.55 24.50 14.66
C ARG A 304 8.58 25.60 14.63
N ASN A 305 9.28 25.74 13.51
CA ASN A 305 10.38 26.70 13.36
C ASN A 305 11.39 26.66 14.53
N GLY A 306 11.69 25.45 15.01
CA GLY A 306 12.61 25.20 16.13
C GLY A 306 12.05 25.48 17.53
N LYS A 307 10.80 25.93 17.66
CA LYS A 307 10.13 26.14 18.95
C LYS A 307 9.19 24.98 19.25
N GLY A 308 9.11 24.56 20.52
CA GLY A 308 8.17 23.51 20.93
C GLY A 308 6.73 23.86 20.54
N ALA A 309 6.00 22.87 20.02
CA ALA A 309 4.60 22.98 19.65
C ALA A 309 3.79 21.85 20.30
N GLY A 310 2.51 22.12 20.56
CA GLY A 310 1.59 21.09 21.05
C GLY A 310 1.39 20.00 20.01
N ALA A 311 1.27 18.76 20.49
CA ALA A 311 0.92 17.60 19.70
C ALA A 311 0.09 16.64 20.55
N GLU A 312 -0.78 15.89 19.89
CA GLU A 312 -1.63 14.87 20.51
C GLU A 312 -1.18 13.48 20.01
N PRO A 313 -0.21 12.84 20.69
CA PRO A 313 0.20 11.48 20.33
C PRO A 313 -0.81 10.45 20.84
N ALA A 314 -1.21 9.52 19.97
CA ALA A 314 -2.03 8.38 20.31
C ALA A 314 -1.34 7.09 19.81
N TYR A 315 -1.07 6.17 20.74
CA TYR A 315 -0.45 4.89 20.40
C TYR A 315 -1.49 3.77 20.45
N ASP A 316 -1.60 3.01 19.37
CA ASP A 316 -2.38 1.78 19.31
C ASP A 316 -1.45 0.58 19.40
N ALA A 317 -1.51 -0.13 20.54
CA ALA A 317 -0.69 -1.31 20.78
C ALA A 317 -1.07 -2.51 19.88
N ALA A 318 -2.33 -2.61 19.44
CA ALA A 318 -2.78 -3.73 18.62
C ALA A 318 -2.21 -3.65 17.19
N THR A 319 -2.05 -2.43 16.67
CA THR A 319 -1.49 -2.18 15.33
C THR A 319 -0.03 -1.72 15.36
N GLN A 320 0.49 -1.37 16.54
CA GLN A 320 1.82 -0.79 16.77
C GLN A 320 2.02 0.48 15.95
N MET A 321 1.01 1.33 15.97
CA MET A 321 0.95 2.57 15.21
C MET A 321 0.87 3.76 16.17
N LEU A 322 1.71 4.75 15.92
CA LEU A 322 1.72 6.01 16.66
C LEU A 322 1.18 7.13 15.75
N ALA A 323 0.01 7.66 16.10
CA ALA A 323 -0.61 8.78 15.43
C ALA A 323 -0.24 10.09 16.13
N ILE A 324 0.22 11.10 15.40
CA ILE A 324 0.63 12.41 15.93
C ILE A 324 -0.01 13.52 15.08
N THR A 325 -0.87 14.33 15.69
CA THR A 325 -1.57 15.42 15.00
C THR A 325 -0.88 16.76 15.22
N VAL A 326 -0.64 17.49 14.13
CA VAL A 326 -0.08 18.84 14.10
C VAL A 326 -1.00 19.75 13.29
N ILE A 327 -1.81 20.56 13.98
CA ILE A 327 -2.86 21.42 13.39
C ILE A 327 -2.36 22.80 12.97
N ASP A 328 -3.05 23.53 12.10
CA ASP A 328 -2.77 24.95 11.82
C ASP A 328 -1.33 25.26 11.35
N VAL A 329 -0.70 24.38 10.56
CA VAL A 329 0.64 24.61 10.00
C VAL A 329 0.52 25.53 8.79
N LYS A 330 1.23 26.66 8.81
CA LYS A 330 1.22 27.62 7.69
C LYS A 330 2.24 27.25 6.62
N PRO A 331 2.04 27.64 5.35
CA PRO A 331 2.95 27.31 4.25
C PRO A 331 4.43 27.69 4.48
N ASN A 332 4.71 28.75 5.23
CA ASN A 332 6.08 29.20 5.50
C ASN A 332 6.74 28.55 6.72
N GLU A 333 6.05 27.64 7.42
CA GLU A 333 6.55 27.00 8.62
C GLU A 333 7.24 25.67 8.30
N ARG A 334 8.25 25.34 9.12
CA ARG A 334 8.84 24.00 9.18
C ARG A 334 8.31 23.29 10.42
N VAL A 335 7.89 22.04 10.27
CA VAL A 335 7.54 21.12 11.37
C VAL A 335 8.61 20.04 11.48
N ALA A 336 9.02 19.71 12.70
CA ALA A 336 9.77 18.49 12.97
C ALA A 336 9.09 17.69 14.07
N VAL A 337 8.79 16.42 13.77
CA VAL A 337 8.24 15.42 14.68
C VAL A 337 9.37 14.46 15.03
N ALA A 338 9.90 14.58 16.24
CA ALA A 338 10.92 13.69 16.78
C ALA A 338 10.24 12.63 17.65
N VAL A 339 10.51 11.36 17.34
CA VAL A 339 10.02 10.19 18.07
C VAL A 339 11.24 9.43 18.58
N THR A 340 11.29 9.19 19.88
CA THR A 340 12.41 8.48 20.53
C THR A 340 11.87 7.33 21.36
N ALA A 341 12.43 6.15 21.17
CA ALA A 341 12.09 4.97 21.95
C ALA A 341 12.23 5.27 23.46
N THR A 342 11.27 4.79 24.25
CA THR A 342 11.36 4.91 25.71
C THR A 342 12.36 3.91 26.30
N ASN A 343 12.52 2.74 25.67
CA ASN A 343 13.49 1.72 26.01
C ASN A 343 13.94 1.00 24.72
N GLY A 344 15.25 0.85 24.49
CA GLY A 344 15.78 0.06 23.38
C GLY A 344 15.57 0.69 21.99
N GLU A 345 15.18 -0.13 21.02
CA GLU A 345 14.95 0.29 19.63
C GLU A 345 13.54 0.87 19.45
N LEU A 346 13.39 1.77 18.47
CA LEU A 346 12.08 2.36 18.15
C LEU A 346 11.22 1.42 17.30
N LEU A 347 11.84 0.58 16.48
CA LEU A 347 11.13 -0.41 15.68
C LEU A 347 10.48 -1.45 16.60
N ALA A 348 9.20 -1.74 16.38
CA ALA A 348 8.50 -2.74 17.16
C ALA A 348 9.07 -4.14 16.87
N THR A 349 9.37 -4.89 17.93
CA THR A 349 9.95 -6.24 17.84
C THR A 349 8.98 -7.35 18.28
N GLU A 350 7.70 -7.01 18.47
CA GLU A 350 6.71 -7.99 18.91
C GLU A 350 6.49 -9.08 17.86
N ASP A 351 6.52 -10.32 18.32
CA ASP A 351 6.29 -11.49 17.49
C ASP A 351 4.82 -11.61 17.10
N ARG A 352 4.51 -11.31 15.84
CA ARG A 352 3.15 -11.39 15.28
C ARG A 352 2.75 -12.79 14.80
N ARG A 353 3.60 -13.82 14.96
CA ARG A 353 3.32 -15.18 14.44
C ARG A 353 2.07 -15.80 15.05
N VAL A 354 1.84 -15.61 16.35
CA VAL A 354 0.63 -16.09 17.04
C VAL A 354 -0.64 -15.49 16.43
N ALA A 355 -0.65 -14.17 16.23
CA ALA A 355 -1.80 -13.47 15.66
C ALA A 355 -2.06 -13.94 14.22
N GLU A 356 -0.99 -14.15 13.44
CA GLU A 356 -1.09 -14.63 12.07
C GLU A 356 -1.62 -16.07 11.98
N VAL A 357 -1.12 -16.99 12.81
CA VAL A 357 -1.65 -18.36 12.84
C VAL A 357 -3.13 -18.35 13.20
N ARG A 358 -3.54 -17.55 14.20
CA ARG A 358 -4.95 -17.43 14.57
C ARG A 358 -5.81 -16.89 13.43
N ARG A 359 -5.32 -15.87 12.71
CA ARG A 359 -5.98 -15.33 11.51
C ARG A 359 -6.19 -16.41 10.45
N LEU A 360 -5.16 -17.20 10.15
CA LEU A 360 -5.25 -18.32 9.22
C LEU A 360 -6.26 -19.38 9.69
N LEU A 361 -6.19 -19.80 10.96
CA LEU A 361 -7.11 -20.78 11.52
C LEU A 361 -8.57 -20.32 11.47
N HIS A 362 -8.84 -19.02 11.63
CA HIS A 362 -10.18 -18.48 11.46
C HIS A 362 -10.71 -18.68 10.03
N ALA A 363 -9.88 -18.45 9.02
CA ALA A 363 -10.27 -18.58 7.61
C ALA A 363 -10.38 -20.04 7.14
N PHE A 364 -9.51 -20.93 7.64
CA PHE A 364 -9.44 -22.30 7.14
C PHE A 364 -10.76 -23.06 7.27
N ARG A 365 -11.07 -23.87 6.25
CA ARG A 365 -12.14 -24.86 6.34
C ARG A 365 -11.61 -26.12 7.02
N LEU A 366 -11.59 -26.09 8.36
CA LEU A 366 -11.04 -27.14 9.23
C LEU A 366 -12.01 -27.44 10.38
N GLU A 367 -11.99 -28.67 10.89
CA GLU A 367 -12.78 -29.03 12.09
C GLU A 367 -12.40 -28.16 13.29
N SER A 368 -13.41 -27.72 14.04
CA SER A 368 -13.23 -26.80 15.18
C SER A 368 -12.27 -27.35 16.24
N MET A 369 -12.34 -28.67 16.51
CA MET A 369 -11.43 -29.33 17.45
C MET A 369 -9.99 -29.30 16.97
N THR A 370 -9.75 -29.47 15.66
CA THR A 370 -8.39 -29.39 15.11
C THR A 370 -7.85 -27.96 15.20
N LYS A 371 -8.68 -26.95 14.89
CA LYS A 371 -8.29 -25.53 15.09
C LYS A 371 -7.91 -25.25 16.54
N TRP A 372 -8.73 -25.71 17.49
CA TRP A 372 -8.48 -25.54 18.92
C TRP A 372 -7.20 -26.24 19.38
N GLN A 373 -6.93 -27.44 18.89
CA GLN A 373 -5.69 -28.17 19.19
C GLN A 373 -4.46 -27.45 18.65
N ILE A 374 -4.50 -26.94 17.41
CA ILE A 374 -3.39 -26.16 16.84
C ILE A 374 -3.15 -24.88 17.66
N ASP A 375 -4.22 -24.14 18.00
CA ASP A 375 -4.09 -22.92 18.82
C ASP A 375 -3.54 -23.19 20.22
N SER A 376 -3.95 -24.32 20.83
CA SER A 376 -3.47 -24.74 22.15
C SER A 376 -2.00 -25.18 22.13
N ASP A 377 -1.57 -25.81 21.05
CA ASP A 377 -0.19 -26.29 20.85
C ASP A 377 0.73 -25.21 20.27
N LEU A 378 0.26 -23.97 20.04
CA LEU A 378 1.04 -22.88 19.45
C LEU A 378 2.39 -22.64 20.13
N PRO A 379 2.51 -22.60 21.47
CA PRO A 379 3.80 -22.43 22.13
C PRO A 379 4.81 -23.51 21.73
N GLN A 380 4.37 -24.77 21.63
CA GLN A 380 5.20 -25.91 21.24
C GLN A 380 5.50 -25.91 19.74
N LEU A 381 4.56 -25.44 18.91
CA LEU A 381 4.78 -25.29 17.47
C LEU A 381 5.81 -24.19 17.18
N LEU A 382 5.79 -23.09 17.93
CA LEU A 382 6.74 -21.98 17.81
C LEU A 382 8.14 -22.35 18.36
N SER A 383 8.23 -23.19 19.39
CA SER A 383 9.50 -23.67 19.94
C SER A 383 10.10 -24.86 19.16
N GLY A 384 9.35 -25.44 18.21
CA GLY A 384 9.74 -26.62 17.45
C GLY A 384 9.60 -27.95 18.22
N GLU A 385 9.06 -27.93 19.44
CA GLU A 385 8.72 -29.14 20.22
C GLU A 385 7.51 -29.89 19.62
N ALA A 386 6.74 -29.22 18.77
CA ALA A 386 5.63 -29.79 18.02
C ALA A 386 5.78 -29.60 16.50
N THR A 387 5.12 -30.48 15.75
CA THR A 387 5.06 -30.40 14.29
C THR A 387 3.62 -30.43 13.80
N LEU A 388 3.35 -29.68 12.74
CA LEU A 388 2.06 -29.65 12.05
C LEU A 388 1.65 -31.01 11.47
N ALA A 389 2.60 -31.94 11.29
CA ALA A 389 2.32 -33.28 10.74
C ALA A 389 1.37 -34.12 11.62
N ARG A 390 1.12 -33.71 12.87
CA ARG A 390 0.17 -34.39 13.77
C ARG A 390 -1.30 -34.06 13.48
N TYR A 391 -1.58 -33.03 12.69
CA TYR A 391 -2.94 -32.58 12.39
C TYR A 391 -3.32 -32.98 10.96
N ALA A 392 -4.61 -33.29 10.77
CA ALA A 392 -5.17 -33.54 9.45
C ALA A 392 -5.36 -32.21 8.69
N LEU A 393 -4.31 -31.75 8.02
CA LEU A 393 -4.28 -30.51 7.23
C LEU A 393 -4.16 -30.84 5.75
N THR A 394 -4.74 -30.01 4.89
CA THR A 394 -4.40 -30.05 3.46
C THR A 394 -2.96 -29.56 3.24
N PRO A 395 -2.31 -29.89 2.11
CA PRO A 395 -0.99 -29.34 1.78
C PRO A 395 -0.95 -27.81 1.81
N GLY A 396 -2.02 -27.14 1.34
CA GLY A 396 -2.15 -25.69 1.36
C GLY A 396 -2.20 -25.13 2.78
N GLN A 397 -3.04 -25.69 3.65
CA GLN A 397 -3.18 -25.27 5.04
C GLN A 397 -1.88 -25.48 5.82
N GLN A 398 -1.23 -26.63 5.61
CA GLN A 398 0.05 -26.93 6.23
C GLN A 398 1.13 -25.93 5.78
N GLN A 399 1.20 -25.62 4.48
CA GLN A 399 2.14 -24.64 3.95
C GLN A 399 1.90 -23.24 4.52
N ALA A 400 0.65 -22.78 4.57
CA ALA A 400 0.29 -21.47 5.12
C ALA A 400 0.67 -21.33 6.60
N LEU A 401 0.40 -22.37 7.40
CA LEU A 401 0.82 -22.39 8.81
C LEU A 401 2.34 -22.44 8.95
N HIS A 402 3.06 -23.18 8.11
CA HIS A 402 4.53 -23.17 8.10
C HIS A 402 5.08 -21.76 7.82
N HIS A 403 4.56 -21.07 6.81
CA HIS A 403 4.95 -19.68 6.52
C HIS A 403 4.67 -18.75 7.71
N ALA A 404 3.54 -18.90 8.40
CA ALA A 404 3.21 -18.09 9.57
C ALA A 404 4.10 -18.41 10.79
N LEU A 405 4.47 -19.68 11.00
CA LEU A 405 5.30 -20.11 12.13
C LEU A 405 6.80 -19.81 11.94
N ALA A 406 7.29 -19.86 10.70
CA ALA A 406 8.66 -19.44 10.37
C ALA A 406 8.89 -17.96 10.67
N GLY A 407 7.84 -17.14 10.57
CA GLY A 407 7.94 -15.69 10.64
C GLY A 407 8.53 -15.11 9.36
N THR A 408 8.88 -13.84 9.39
CA THR A 408 9.68 -13.22 8.33
C THR A 408 11.14 -13.51 8.67
N GLU A 409 11.79 -14.35 7.89
CA GLU A 409 13.21 -14.67 8.06
C GLU A 409 14.02 -13.37 7.98
N THR A 410 14.39 -12.81 9.13
CA THR A 410 15.42 -11.79 9.25
C THR A 410 16.77 -12.48 9.27
N THR A 411 17.26 -12.89 8.10
CA THR A 411 18.71 -13.07 7.94
C THR A 411 19.35 -11.69 7.93
N VAL A 412 19.96 -11.33 9.07
CA VAL A 412 20.84 -10.16 9.25
C VAL A 412 22.13 -10.35 8.47
#